data_AF-A0A818KIX0-F1
#
_entry.id   AF-A0A818KIX0-F1
#
_cell.length_a   1.000
_cell.length_b   1.000
_cell.length_c   1.000
_cell.angle_alpha   90.00
_cell.angle_beta   90.00
_cell.angle_gamma   90.00
#
_symmetry.space_group_name_H-M   'P 1'
#
loop_
_entity.id
_entity.type
_entity.pdbx_description
1 polymer ?
#
loop_
_entity_poly.entity_id
_entity_poly.type
_entity_poly.pdbx_seq_one_letter_code
_entity_poly.pdbx_strand_id
1 'polypeptide(L)'
;MCKIRQYFLNVTWAMGTWCLVGANIDRFLCSHHSVAYRRLSTRRTAKRFLVGIFIFFALLFIEVTYCFEASVPNVPVACYGRNIPCRLFNDWAALSFDIVLPSIFLAIFGSLTIRNVRLRVVHPVVLIVLLLDLPFGIYRPYASLTSDLSKSKYRVAVENLSYSLIVLLISVTHSTSFYLYTLTGSVYRVALKRIAFRFFNRIQPRS
;
A
#
# COMPACT_ATOMS: atom_id res chain seq x y z
N MET A 1 17.81 3.43 16.04
CA MET A 1 16.60 2.63 15.73
C MET A 1 15.61 3.32 14.81
N CYS A 2 15.33 4.63 14.94
CA CYS A 2 14.30 5.25 14.10
C CYS A 2 14.57 5.13 12.59
N LYS A 3 15.76 5.52 12.10
CA LYS A 3 16.03 5.59 10.65
C LYS A 3 15.72 4.27 9.95
N ILE A 4 16.18 3.16 10.55
CA ILE A 4 15.94 1.80 10.07
C ILE A 4 14.44 1.49 10.06
N ARG A 5 13.73 1.79 11.16
CA ARG A 5 12.28 1.58 11.23
C ARG A 5 11.55 2.36 10.14
N GLN A 6 11.89 3.63 9.94
CA GLN A 6 11.24 4.48 8.94
C GLN A 6 11.51 3.99 7.52
N TYR A 7 12.76 3.58 7.24
CA TYR A 7 13.14 2.98 5.97
C TYR A 7 12.32 1.73 5.68
N PHE A 8 12.28 0.77 6.61
CA PHE A 8 11.49 -0.45 6.43
C PHE A 8 9.99 -0.17 6.27
N LEU A 9 9.45 0.80 6.99
CA LEU A 9 8.05 1.19 6.85
C LEU A 9 7.76 1.72 5.44
N ASN A 10 8.52 2.70 4.96
CA ASN A 10 8.33 3.26 3.62
C ASN A 10 8.48 2.19 2.52
N VAL A 11 9.53 1.37 2.57
CA VAL A 11 9.75 0.30 1.58
C VAL A 11 8.62 -0.73 1.62
N THR A 12 8.21 -1.18 2.81
CA THR A 12 7.18 -2.23 2.95
C THR A 12 5.80 -1.72 2.53
N TRP A 13 5.47 -0.47 2.86
CA TRP A 13 4.22 0.17 2.42
C TRP A 13 4.18 0.30 0.90
N ALA A 14 5.21 0.86 0.28
CA ALA A 14 5.30 0.97 -1.17
C ALA A 14 5.19 -0.41 -1.84
N MET A 15 5.93 -1.40 -1.34
CA MET A 15 5.84 -2.77 -1.85
C MET A 15 4.42 -3.35 -1.73
N GLY A 16 3.76 -3.18 -0.59
CA GLY A 16 2.40 -3.67 -0.36
C GLY A 16 1.42 -3.09 -1.38
N THR A 17 1.47 -1.78 -1.60
CA THR A 17 0.65 -1.08 -2.58
C THR A 17 0.93 -1.54 -4.01
N TRP A 18 2.21 -1.68 -4.39
CA TRP A 18 2.56 -2.12 -5.74
C TRP A 18 2.33 -3.61 -6.00
N CYS A 19 2.31 -4.44 -4.96
CA CYS A 19 1.82 -5.81 -5.07
C CYS A 19 0.32 -5.84 -5.39
N LEU A 20 -0.46 -4.92 -4.81
CA LEU A 20 -1.87 -4.77 -5.12
C LEU A 20 -2.07 -4.37 -6.58
N VAL A 21 -1.31 -3.38 -7.06
CA VAL A 21 -1.30 -2.96 -8.47
C VAL A 21 -0.96 -4.14 -9.38
N GLY A 22 0.12 -4.86 -9.07
CA GLY A 22 0.53 -6.05 -9.82
C GLY A 22 -0.55 -7.13 -9.87
N ALA A 23 -1.27 -7.37 -8.76
CA ALA A 23 -2.38 -8.32 -8.72
C ALA A 23 -3.58 -7.89 -9.59
N ASN A 24 -3.83 -6.58 -9.75
CA ASN A 24 -4.87 -6.10 -10.67
C ASN A 24 -4.47 -6.23 -12.12
N ILE A 25 -3.21 -5.90 -12.44
CA ILE A 25 -2.67 -6.09 -13.79
C ILE A 25 -2.74 -7.57 -14.17
N ASP A 26 -2.35 -8.47 -13.25
CA ASP A 26 -2.40 -9.91 -13.49
C ASP A 26 -3.82 -10.41 -13.79
N ARG A 27 -4.81 -9.95 -13.01
CA ARG A 27 -6.24 -10.23 -13.26
C ARG A 27 -6.72 -9.70 -14.60
N PHE A 28 -6.33 -8.48 -14.96
CA PHE A 28 -6.63 -7.90 -16.27
C PHE A 28 -6.05 -8.77 -17.39
N LEU A 29 -4.76 -9.11 -17.32
CA LEU A 29 -4.08 -9.93 -18.31
C LEU A 29 -4.75 -11.30 -18.47
N CYS A 30 -5.12 -11.95 -17.36
CA CYS A 30 -5.87 -13.21 -17.36
C CYS A 30 -7.24 -13.09 -18.03
N SER A 31 -7.94 -11.96 -17.80
CA SER A 31 -9.27 -11.70 -18.34
C SER A 31 -9.28 -11.32 -19.83
N HIS A 32 -8.12 -11.00 -20.40
CA HIS A 32 -8.06 -10.45 -21.75
C HIS A 32 -8.43 -11.50 -22.81
N HIS A 33 -9.18 -11.08 -23.83
CA HIS A 33 -9.58 -11.95 -24.95
C HIS A 33 -8.41 -12.56 -25.73
N SER A 34 -7.30 -11.82 -25.90
CA SER A 34 -6.14 -12.24 -26.68
C SER A 34 -5.21 -13.15 -25.88
N VAL A 35 -4.84 -14.28 -26.49
CA VAL A 35 -3.93 -15.28 -25.91
C VAL A 35 -2.55 -14.68 -25.63
N ALA A 36 -2.08 -13.74 -26.46
CA ALA A 36 -0.77 -13.11 -26.29
C ALA A 36 -0.65 -12.38 -24.94
N TYR A 37 -1.69 -11.63 -24.54
CA TYR A 37 -1.72 -10.93 -23.27
C TYR A 37 -1.85 -11.89 -22.07
N ARG A 38 -2.65 -12.96 -22.20
CA ARG A 38 -2.75 -13.99 -21.15
C ARG A 38 -1.42 -14.67 -20.86
N ARG A 39 -0.57 -14.85 -21.87
CA ARG A 39 0.78 -15.44 -21.71
C ARG A 39 1.76 -14.55 -20.93
N LEU A 40 1.43 -13.28 -20.67
CA LEU A 40 2.25 -12.41 -19.83
C LEU A 40 2.01 -12.68 -18.34
N SER A 41 0.81 -13.14 -17.96
CA SER A 41 0.47 -13.61 -16.62
C SER A 41 1.13 -14.98 -16.37
N THR A 42 2.40 -14.93 -16.00
CA THR A 42 3.16 -16.13 -15.61
C THR A 42 3.86 -15.89 -14.29
N ARG A 43 4.12 -17.00 -13.56
CA ARG A 43 4.89 -16.97 -12.32
C ARG A 43 6.29 -16.38 -12.51
N ARG A 44 6.88 -16.48 -13.70
CA ARG A 44 8.19 -15.89 -14.01
C ARG A 44 8.10 -14.37 -14.10
N THR A 45 7.10 -13.85 -14.82
CA THR A 45 6.84 -12.41 -14.90
C THR A 45 6.53 -11.83 -13.52
N ALA A 46 5.67 -12.49 -12.74
CA ALA A 46 5.32 -12.06 -11.39
C ALA A 46 6.55 -11.99 -10.47
N LYS A 47 7.43 -13.00 -10.51
CA LYS A 47 8.69 -12.98 -9.74
C LYS A 47 9.61 -11.83 -10.17
N ARG A 48 9.79 -11.62 -11.48
CA ARG A 48 10.62 -10.52 -12.00
C ARG A 48 10.05 -9.16 -11.59
N PHE A 49 8.73 -9.00 -11.64
CA PHE A 49 8.04 -7.80 -11.17
C PHE A 49 8.29 -7.56 -9.68
N LEU A 50 8.07 -8.58 -8.82
CA LEU A 50 8.30 -8.48 -7.37
C LEU A 50 9.75 -8.10 -7.02
N VAL A 51 10.73 -8.72 -7.69
CA VAL A 51 12.15 -8.38 -7.50
C VAL A 51 12.45 -6.96 -8.00
N GLY A 52 11.90 -6.57 -9.15
CA GLY A 52 12.05 -5.24 -9.72
C GLY A 52 11.52 -4.15 -8.79
N ILE A 53 10.28 -4.29 -8.27
CA ILE A 53 9.71 -3.31 -7.34
C ILE A 53 10.48 -3.26 -6.02
N PHE A 54 10.97 -4.40 -5.51
CA PHE A 54 11.76 -4.43 -4.29
C PHE A 54 13.05 -3.61 -4.46
N ILE A 55 13.80 -3.87 -5.54
CA ILE A 55 15.04 -3.14 -5.83
C ILE A 55 14.75 -1.66 -6.04
N PHE A 56 13.71 -1.34 -6.81
CA PHE A 56 13.32 0.05 -7.07
C PHE A 56 13.01 0.81 -5.78
N PHE A 57 12.16 0.27 -4.90
CA PHE A 57 11.80 0.96 -3.65
C PHE A 57 12.92 0.94 -2.60
N ALA A 58 13.74 -0.10 -2.56
CA ALA A 58 14.93 -0.11 -1.70
C ALA A 58 15.92 1.01 -2.08
N LEU A 59 16.09 1.28 -3.38
CA LEU A 59 16.90 2.38 -3.87
C LEU A 59 16.21 3.73 -3.71
N LEU A 60 14.90 3.81 -4.00
CA LEU A 60 14.12 5.05 -3.94
C LEU A 60 14.04 5.64 -2.54
N PHE A 61 14.10 4.80 -1.50
CA PHE A 61 14.01 5.23 -0.10
C PHE A 61 15.35 5.15 0.65
N ILE A 62 16.47 4.90 -0.05
CA ILE A 62 17.79 4.84 0.59
C ILE A 62 18.14 6.15 1.29
N GLU A 63 17.62 7.28 0.80
CA GLU A 63 17.77 8.61 1.37
C GLU A 63 17.24 8.75 2.78
N VAL A 64 16.23 7.96 3.14
CA VAL A 64 15.68 7.93 4.50
C VAL A 64 16.76 7.60 5.54
N THR A 65 17.78 6.80 5.16
CA THR A 65 18.86 6.39 6.07
C THR A 65 19.78 7.54 6.48
N TYR A 66 19.97 8.56 5.62
CA TYR A 66 20.80 9.73 5.92
C TYR A 66 20.00 10.99 6.22
N CYS A 67 18.79 11.14 5.65
CA CYS A 67 17.94 12.33 5.79
C CYS A 67 17.22 12.43 7.15
N PHE A 68 16.99 11.30 7.83
CA PHE A 68 16.28 11.29 9.11
C PHE A 68 17.25 11.35 10.29
N GLU A 69 16.87 12.09 11.32
CA GLU A 69 17.63 12.21 12.56
C GLU A 69 16.71 12.00 13.77
N ALA A 70 17.27 11.43 14.84
CA ALA A 70 16.56 11.27 16.10
C ALA A 70 16.71 12.55 16.93
N SER A 71 15.65 12.95 17.62
CA SER A 71 15.68 14.07 18.58
C SER A 71 15.88 15.47 17.97
N VAL A 72 15.12 15.81 16.93
CA VAL A 72 15.05 17.20 16.44
C VAL A 72 14.27 18.05 17.48
N PRO A 73 14.84 19.16 17.99
CA PRO A 73 14.16 20.00 18.97
C PRO A 73 12.89 20.63 18.37
N ASN A 74 11.84 20.76 19.20
CA ASN A 74 10.53 21.36 18.86
C ASN A 74 9.63 20.57 17.87
N VAL A 75 9.91 19.29 17.62
CA VAL A 75 9.04 18.43 16.80
C VAL A 75 8.41 17.33 17.67
N PRO A 76 7.08 17.09 17.56
CA PRO A 76 6.42 16.07 18.39
C PRO A 76 6.80 14.63 18.05
N VAL A 77 7.46 14.43 16.90
CA VAL A 77 7.82 13.11 16.41
C VAL A 77 9.30 12.88 16.73
N ALA A 78 9.59 11.76 17.40
CA ALA A 78 10.95 11.40 17.82
C ALA A 78 11.96 11.24 16.66
N CYS A 79 11.49 11.33 15.43
CA CYS A 79 12.26 11.13 14.23
C CYS A 79 11.68 11.89 13.06
N TYR A 80 12.46 12.84 12.55
CA TYR A 80 11.99 13.80 11.58
C TYR A 80 13.09 14.08 10.55
N GLY A 81 12.68 14.57 9.37
CA GLY A 81 13.60 14.93 8.32
C GLY A 81 14.44 16.14 8.72
N ARG A 82 15.76 15.97 8.71
CA ARG A 82 16.76 16.98 9.12
C ARG A 82 16.63 18.27 8.31
N ASN A 83 16.44 18.14 7.01
CA ASN A 83 16.43 19.25 6.05
C ASN A 83 15.08 19.34 5.32
N ILE A 84 14.63 20.56 5.02
CA ILE A 84 13.46 20.83 4.15
C ILE A 84 13.48 20.01 2.84
N PRO A 85 14.59 19.98 2.05
CA PRO A 85 14.62 19.20 0.81
C PRO A 85 14.40 17.69 1.02
N CYS A 86 14.91 17.12 2.10
CA CYS A 86 14.67 15.72 2.44
C CYS A 86 13.19 15.44 2.73
N ARG A 87 12.52 16.36 3.45
CA ARG A 87 11.09 16.24 3.78
C ARG A 87 10.24 16.31 2.52
N LEU A 88 10.50 17.33 1.70
CA LEU A 88 9.81 17.51 0.42
C LEU A 88 9.99 16.30 -0.49
N PHE A 89 11.23 15.80 -0.65
CA PHE A 89 11.48 14.62 -1.49
C PHE A 89 10.69 13.40 -1.00
N ASN A 90 10.78 13.07 0.29
CA ASN A 90 10.10 11.91 0.85
C ASN A 90 8.57 12.03 0.78
N ASP A 91 8.02 13.23 0.98
CA ASP A 91 6.58 13.46 0.88
C ASP A 91 6.09 13.39 -0.57
N TRP A 92 6.86 13.93 -1.51
CA TRP A 92 6.59 13.80 -2.94
C TRP A 92 6.71 12.36 -3.43
N ALA A 93 7.73 11.63 -2.97
CA ALA A 93 7.91 10.22 -3.30
C ALA A 93 6.71 9.41 -2.80
N ALA A 94 6.28 9.60 -1.56
CA ALA A 94 5.12 8.91 -1.02
C ALA A 94 3.81 9.30 -1.73
N LEU A 95 3.56 10.59 -1.95
CA LEU A 95 2.37 11.03 -2.67
C LEU A 95 2.32 10.44 -4.08
N SER A 96 3.45 10.44 -4.78
CA SER A 96 3.53 9.98 -6.16
C SER A 96 3.44 8.46 -6.25
N PHE A 97 4.31 7.74 -5.54
CA PHE A 97 4.47 6.30 -5.68
C PHE A 97 3.55 5.48 -4.78
N ASP A 98 3.05 6.00 -3.65
CA ASP A 98 2.17 5.24 -2.77
C ASP A 98 0.68 5.57 -3.01
N ILE A 99 0.37 6.75 -3.54
CA ILE A 99 -1.03 7.20 -3.67
C ILE A 99 -1.41 7.41 -5.14
N VAL A 100 -0.80 8.39 -5.82
CA VAL A 100 -1.26 8.84 -7.13
C VAL A 100 -1.06 7.77 -8.19
N LEU A 101 0.17 7.26 -8.36
CA LEU A 101 0.46 6.26 -9.38
C LEU A 101 -0.33 4.97 -9.12
N PRO A 102 -0.28 4.34 -7.93
CA PRO A 102 -1.07 3.14 -7.67
C PRO A 102 -2.56 3.34 -7.93
N SER A 103 -3.14 4.46 -7.52
CA SER A 103 -4.55 4.75 -7.76
C SER A 103 -4.88 4.82 -9.24
N ILE A 104 -4.03 5.47 -10.06
CA ILE A 104 -4.21 5.54 -11.51
C ILE A 104 -4.15 4.13 -12.12
N PHE A 105 -3.13 3.34 -11.76
CA PHE A 105 -2.99 1.97 -12.26
C PHE A 105 -4.16 1.08 -11.84
N LEU A 106 -4.58 1.14 -10.58
CA LEU A 106 -5.72 0.40 -10.04
C LEU A 106 -7.03 0.81 -10.73
N ALA A 107 -7.25 2.10 -10.97
CA ALA A 107 -8.43 2.58 -11.68
C ALA A 107 -8.45 2.09 -13.14
N ILE A 108 -7.36 2.27 -13.89
CA ILE A 108 -7.27 1.85 -15.30
C ILE A 108 -7.47 0.34 -15.43
N PHE A 109 -6.61 -0.45 -14.79
CA PHE A 109 -6.65 -1.91 -14.93
C PHE A 109 -7.87 -2.52 -14.24
N GLY A 110 -8.36 -1.90 -13.17
CA GLY A 110 -9.61 -2.29 -12.53
C GLY A 110 -10.82 -2.10 -13.44
N SER A 111 -10.97 -0.93 -14.06
CA SER A 111 -12.04 -0.65 -15.03
C SER A 111 -11.97 -1.56 -16.24
N LEU A 112 -10.77 -1.81 -16.79
CA LEU A 112 -10.58 -2.74 -17.91
C LEU A 112 -10.97 -4.17 -17.54
N THR A 113 -10.63 -4.63 -16.33
CA THR A 113 -11.02 -5.96 -15.84
C THR A 113 -12.55 -6.09 -15.72
N ILE A 114 -13.24 -5.04 -15.25
CA ILE A 114 -14.71 -5.03 -15.15
C ILE A 114 -15.34 -5.18 -16.54
N ARG A 115 -14.80 -4.49 -17.56
CA ARG A 115 -15.29 -4.60 -18.94
C ARG A 115 -15.14 -6.03 -19.48
N ASN A 116 -14.07 -6.73 -19.13
CA ASN A 116 -13.80 -8.07 -19.61
C ASN A 116 -14.60 -9.18 -18.90
N VAL A 117 -14.81 -9.08 -17.57
CA VAL A 117 -15.35 -10.20 -16.76
C VAL A 117 -16.71 -9.88 -16.12
N ARG A 118 -17.25 -8.66 -16.27
CA ARG A 118 -18.46 -8.18 -15.55
C ARG A 118 -18.42 -8.41 -14.02
N LEU A 119 -17.23 -8.51 -13.42
CA LEU A 119 -17.07 -8.68 -11.97
C LEU A 119 -17.28 -7.34 -11.25
N ARG A 120 -18.35 -7.22 -10.46
CA ARG A 120 -18.74 -5.97 -9.75
C ARG A 120 -17.86 -5.62 -8.53
N VAL A 121 -16.93 -6.48 -8.13
CA VAL A 121 -16.24 -6.36 -6.83
C VAL A 121 -14.93 -5.56 -6.88
N VAL A 122 -14.44 -5.16 -8.05
CA VAL A 122 -13.19 -4.40 -8.20
C VAL A 122 -13.38 -2.91 -7.88
N HIS A 123 -14.56 -2.36 -8.18
CA HIS A 123 -14.88 -0.95 -7.96
C HIS A 123 -14.89 -0.49 -6.49
N PRO A 124 -15.47 -1.25 -5.53
CA PRO A 124 -15.45 -0.83 -4.13
C PRO A 124 -14.04 -0.86 -3.54
N VAL A 125 -13.15 -1.75 -4.00
CA VAL A 125 -11.78 -1.80 -3.46
C VAL A 125 -10.98 -0.58 -3.89
N VAL A 126 -11.07 -0.18 -5.17
CA VAL A 126 -10.41 1.04 -5.66
C VAL A 126 -10.95 2.28 -4.94
N LEU A 127 -12.27 2.35 -4.72
CA LEU A 127 -12.90 3.45 -4.01
C LEU A 127 -12.47 3.51 -2.54
N ILE A 128 -12.42 2.37 -1.84
CA ILE A 128 -12.00 2.28 -0.44
C ILE A 128 -10.53 2.71 -0.30
N VAL A 129 -9.65 2.22 -1.17
CA VAL A 129 -8.22 2.60 -1.17
C VAL A 129 -8.07 4.11 -1.37
N LEU A 130 -8.74 4.68 -2.38
CA LEU A 130 -8.73 6.13 -2.62
C LEU A 130 -9.24 6.94 -1.43
N LEU A 131 -10.35 6.54 -0.81
CA LEU A 131 -10.93 7.27 0.31
C LEU A 131 -10.09 7.20 1.58
N LEU A 132 -9.39 6.09 1.81
CA LEU A 132 -8.62 5.86 3.03
C LEU A 132 -7.16 6.35 2.94
N ASP A 133 -6.56 6.34 1.75
CA ASP A 133 -5.16 6.77 1.56
C ASP A 133 -5.03 8.27 1.25
N LEU A 134 -6.07 8.90 0.71
CA LEU A 134 -6.06 10.34 0.39
C LEU A 134 -5.87 11.25 1.62
N PRO A 135 -6.47 10.99 2.79
CA PRO A 135 -6.16 11.74 4.02
C PRO A 135 -4.67 11.75 4.36
N PHE A 136 -3.96 10.65 4.12
CA PHE A 136 -2.51 10.58 4.33
C PHE A 136 -1.73 11.42 3.33
N GLY A 137 -2.11 11.36 2.05
CA GLY A 137 -1.52 12.16 0.98
C GLY A 137 -1.68 13.66 1.19
N ILE A 138 -2.76 14.10 1.82
CA ILE A 138 -2.98 15.52 2.16
C ILE A 138 -2.25 15.89 3.46
N TYR A 139 -2.29 15.03 4.47
CA TYR A 139 -1.71 15.33 5.78
C TYR A 139 -0.18 15.49 5.72
N ARG A 140 0.52 14.65 4.94
CA ARG A 140 2.00 14.69 4.86
C ARG A 140 2.54 16.04 4.39
N PRO A 141 2.13 16.55 3.20
CA PRO A 141 2.55 17.87 2.73
C PRO A 141 2.14 18.99 3.70
N TYR A 142 0.94 18.92 4.28
CA TYR A 142 0.51 19.88 5.32
C TYR A 142 1.46 19.89 6.52
N ALA A 143 1.85 18.71 7.03
CA ALA A 143 2.75 18.58 8.16
C ALA A 143 4.17 19.08 7.84
N SER A 144 4.65 18.86 6.61
CA SER A 144 5.95 19.38 6.17
C SER A 144 5.93 20.90 5.92
N LEU A 145 4.86 21.45 5.35
CA LEU A 145 4.76 22.90 5.09
C LEU A 145 4.56 23.72 6.35
N THR A 146 3.95 23.13 7.39
CA THR A 146 3.70 23.82 8.67
C THR A 146 4.76 23.51 9.73
N SER A 147 5.85 22.82 9.38
CA SER A 147 6.84 22.36 10.36
C SER A 147 7.57 23.49 11.08
N ASP A 148 7.75 24.62 10.39
CA ASP A 148 8.60 25.73 10.86
C ASP A 148 7.77 26.80 11.60
N LEU A 149 6.44 26.63 11.66
CA LEU A 149 5.54 27.50 12.40
C LEU A 149 5.55 27.14 13.88
N SER A 150 5.59 28.14 14.77
CA SER A 150 5.42 27.92 16.21
C SER A 150 3.98 27.44 16.49
N LYS A 151 3.82 26.23 17.01
CA LYS A 151 2.51 25.62 17.30
C LYS A 151 2.24 25.62 18.81
N SER A 152 0.99 25.89 19.19
CA SER A 152 0.56 25.73 20.59
C SER A 152 0.57 24.25 20.99
N LYS A 153 0.75 23.96 22.29
CA LYS A 153 0.71 22.57 22.81
C LYS A 153 -0.58 21.84 22.43
N TYR A 154 -1.70 22.55 22.43
CA TYR A 154 -3.01 22.02 22.00
C TYR A 154 -3.00 21.62 20.52
N ARG A 155 -2.50 22.48 19.61
CA ARG A 155 -2.43 22.18 18.18
C ARG A 155 -1.55 20.96 17.90
N VAL A 156 -0.41 20.85 18.59
CA VAL A 156 0.49 19.70 18.48
C VAL A 156 -0.21 18.40 18.90
N ALA A 157 -0.99 18.43 19.99
CA ALA A 157 -1.75 17.26 20.45
C ALA A 157 -2.80 16.82 19.43
N VAL A 158 -3.53 17.76 18.83
CA VAL A 158 -4.51 17.47 17.76
C VAL A 158 -3.82 16.87 16.54
N GLU A 159 -2.72 17.47 16.08
CA GLU A 159 -1.98 16.99 14.91
C GLU A 159 -1.44 15.56 15.13
N ASN A 160 -0.98 15.22 16.34
CA ASN A 160 -0.53 13.87 16.69
C ASN A 160 -1.67 12.84 16.69
N LEU A 161 -2.85 13.22 17.21
CA LEU A 161 -4.03 12.37 17.19
C LEU A 161 -4.48 12.12 15.75
N SER A 162 -4.56 13.18 14.93
CA SER A 162 -4.89 13.08 13.50
C SER A 162 -3.93 12.16 12.77
N TYR A 163 -2.62 12.32 12.96
CA TYR A 163 -1.62 11.43 12.35
C TYR A 163 -1.82 9.97 12.75
N SER A 164 -2.05 9.70 14.04
CA SER A 164 -2.26 8.33 14.54
C SER A 164 -3.50 7.68 13.94
N LEU A 165 -4.60 8.43 13.81
CA LEU A 165 -5.82 7.97 13.15
C LEU A 165 -5.58 7.67 11.67
N ILE A 166 -4.88 8.54 10.96
CA ILE A 166 -4.56 8.36 9.53
C ILE A 166 -3.69 7.12 9.32
N VAL A 167 -2.64 6.94 10.12
CA VAL A 167 -1.77 5.75 10.04
C VAL A 167 -2.57 4.47 10.33
N LEU A 168 -3.51 4.52 11.27
CA LEU A 168 -4.41 3.40 11.55
C LEU A 168 -5.30 3.07 10.34
N LEU A 169 -5.87 4.08 9.68
CA LEU A 169 -6.70 3.89 8.48
C LEU A 169 -5.92 3.25 7.33
N ILE A 170 -4.68 3.69 7.07
CA ILE A 170 -3.80 3.07 6.07
C ILE A 170 -3.50 1.62 6.42
N SER A 171 -3.20 1.35 7.70
CA SER A 171 -2.90 -0.01 8.17
C SER A 171 -4.10 -0.94 8.00
N VAL A 172 -5.31 -0.43 8.26
CA VAL A 172 -6.57 -1.13 7.97
C VAL A 172 -6.74 -1.35 6.46
N THR A 173 -6.44 -0.36 5.64
CA THR A 173 -6.56 -0.46 4.17
C THR A 173 -5.65 -1.55 3.60
N HIS A 174 -4.39 -1.60 3.99
CA HIS A 174 -3.46 -2.63 3.52
C HIS A 174 -3.83 -4.03 4.01
N SER A 175 -4.21 -4.17 5.29
CA SER A 175 -4.62 -5.47 5.84
C SER A 175 -5.93 -5.96 5.22
N THR A 176 -6.93 -5.09 5.06
CA THR A 176 -8.22 -5.43 4.42
C THR A 176 -8.08 -5.70 2.93
N SER A 177 -7.17 -5.02 2.22
CA SER A 177 -6.91 -5.28 0.80
C SER A 177 -6.50 -6.73 0.56
N PHE A 178 -5.67 -7.32 1.41
CA PHE A 178 -5.36 -8.76 1.32
C PHE A 178 -6.63 -9.61 1.40
N TYR A 179 -7.51 -9.38 2.37
CA TYR A 179 -8.76 -10.12 2.53
C TYR A 179 -9.73 -9.88 1.38
N LEU A 180 -9.87 -8.64 0.92
CA LEU A 180 -10.73 -8.29 -0.21
C LEU A 180 -10.24 -9.00 -1.48
N TYR A 181 -8.94 -9.00 -1.79
CA TYR A 181 -8.42 -9.71 -2.96
C TYR A 181 -8.55 -11.23 -2.82
N THR A 182 -8.34 -11.75 -1.62
CA THR A 182 -8.39 -13.18 -1.33
C THR A 182 -9.82 -13.73 -1.36
N LEU A 183 -10.77 -13.05 -0.71
CA LEU A 183 -12.17 -13.46 -0.61
C LEU A 183 -12.96 -13.23 -1.89
N THR A 184 -12.55 -12.27 -2.73
CA THR A 184 -13.22 -12.03 -4.02
C THR A 184 -12.87 -13.08 -5.08
N GLY A 185 -11.70 -13.71 -4.99
CA GLY A 185 -11.29 -14.79 -5.89
C GLY A 185 -12.13 -16.06 -5.71
N SER A 186 -12.88 -16.48 -6.73
CA SER A 186 -13.60 -17.76 -6.72
C SER A 186 -12.65 -18.95 -6.51
N VAL A 187 -11.48 -18.92 -7.16
CA VAL A 187 -10.43 -19.94 -7.05
C VAL A 187 -9.93 -20.07 -5.61
N TYR A 188 -9.69 -18.94 -4.93
CA TYR A 188 -9.18 -18.96 -3.57
C TYR A 188 -10.25 -19.39 -2.56
N ARG A 189 -11.51 -18.97 -2.74
CA ARG A 189 -12.63 -19.47 -1.92
C ARG A 189 -12.79 -20.99 -2.03
N VAL A 190 -12.63 -21.55 -3.23
CA VAL A 190 -12.67 -23.01 -3.44
C VAL A 190 -11.46 -23.70 -2.78
N ALA A 191 -10.26 -23.13 -2.91
CA ALA A 191 -9.07 -23.65 -2.25
C ALA A 191 -9.18 -23.61 -0.71
N LEU A 192 -9.64 -22.49 -0.14
CA LEU A 192 -9.85 -22.32 1.29
C LEU A 192 -10.91 -23.30 1.81
N LYS A 193 -12.03 -23.47 1.09
CA LYS A 193 -13.05 -24.47 1.41
C LYS A 193 -12.47 -25.89 1.39
N ARG A 194 -11.62 -26.25 0.42
CA ARG A 194 -10.96 -27.57 0.40
C ARG A 194 -10.03 -27.78 1.59
N ILE A 195 -9.25 -26.77 1.96
CA ILE A 195 -8.35 -26.85 3.11
C ILE A 195 -9.16 -26.98 4.40
N ALA A 196 -10.18 -26.13 4.59
CA ALA A 196 -11.07 -26.18 5.75
C ALA A 196 -11.78 -27.55 5.84
N PHE A 197 -12.33 -28.06 4.74
CA PHE A 197 -12.97 -29.37 4.70
C PHE A 197 -12.02 -30.51 5.05
N ARG A 198 -10.77 -30.48 4.55
CA ARG A 198 -9.73 -31.46 4.94
C ARG A 198 -9.36 -31.37 6.41
N PHE A 199 -9.34 -30.17 6.96
CA PHE A 199 -9.02 -29.94 8.37
C PHE A 199 -10.16 -30.44 9.28
N PHE A 200 -11.41 -30.10 8.94
CA PHE A 200 -12.60 -30.57 9.67
C PHE A 200 -12.80 -32.09 9.56
N ASN A 201 -12.59 -32.69 8.39
CA ASN A 201 -12.67 -34.15 8.24
C ASN A 201 -11.53 -34.90 8.94
N ARG A 202 -10.41 -34.25 9.28
CA ARG A 202 -9.36 -34.84 10.13
C ARG A 202 -9.69 -34.77 11.62
N ILE A 203 -10.56 -33.85 12.01
CA ILE A 203 -10.94 -33.62 13.42
C ILE A 203 -12.16 -34.47 13.81
N GLN A 204 -13.01 -34.88 12.86
CA GLN A 204 -14.05 -35.87 13.16
C GLN A 204 -13.40 -37.22 13.48
N PRO A 205 -13.53 -37.73 14.73
CA PRO A 205 -13.16 -39.11 15.02
C PRO A 205 -14.07 -40.01 14.20
N ARG A 206 -13.50 -41.05 13.58
CA ARG A 206 -14.30 -42.15 13.02
C ARG A 206 -15.01 -42.83 14.19
N SER A 207 -16.28 -42.49 14.40
CA SER A 207 -17.22 -43.26 15.22
C SER A 207 -17.76 -44.43 14.41
#